data_AF-A0A656JJY5-F1
#
_entry.id   AF-A0A656JJY5-F1
#
_cell.length_a   1.000
_cell.length_b   1.000
_cell.length_c   1.000
_cell.angle_alpha   90.00
_cell.angle_beta   90.00
_cell.angle_gamma   90.00
#
_symmetry.space_group_name_H-M   'P 1'
#
loop_
_entity.id
_entity.type
_entity.pdbx_description
1 polymer ?
#
loop_
_entity_poly.entity_id
_entity_poly.type
_entity_poly.pdbx_seq_one_letter_code
_entity_poly.pdbx_strand_id
1 'polypeptide(L)'
;MYPALRHGKADPLPALAVQYADYAVWQQSWMSGERLQHQAAYWRQTLDGAPTLLTLPTDRPRPAQQDFAGASLAVRLDGQLTAGLRALAQRQGVTLYMTLMTAWGALLARLSGQAEVVIGSPIAGRGRAELEGLIGL
;
A
#
# COMPACT_ATOMS: atom_id res chain seq x y z
N MET A 1 -25.19 -9.54 -12.56
CA MET A 1 -25.97 -10.74 -12.18
C MET A 1 -27.38 -10.46 -11.69
N TYR A 2 -27.61 -9.97 -10.46
CA TYR A 2 -28.96 -9.90 -9.85
C TYR A 2 -30.02 -9.19 -10.71
N PRO A 3 -29.75 -8.01 -11.33
CA PRO A 3 -30.69 -7.35 -12.22
C PRO A 3 -31.10 -8.11 -13.48
N ALA A 4 -30.23 -8.97 -14.01
CA ALA A 4 -30.49 -9.76 -15.22
C ALA A 4 -31.28 -11.03 -14.88
N LEU A 5 -30.84 -11.74 -13.85
CA LEU A 5 -31.46 -13.00 -13.41
C LEU A 5 -32.89 -12.80 -12.88
N ARG A 6 -33.18 -11.68 -12.20
CA ARG A 6 -34.55 -11.34 -11.75
C ARG A 6 -35.54 -11.11 -12.91
N HIS A 7 -35.04 -10.87 -14.12
CA HIS A 7 -35.83 -10.71 -15.35
C HIS A 7 -35.70 -11.94 -16.27
N GLY A 8 -35.16 -13.07 -15.78
CA GLY A 8 -34.95 -14.29 -16.56
C GLY A 8 -33.90 -14.17 -17.67
N LYS A 9 -33.09 -13.10 -17.67
CA LYS A 9 -32.01 -12.90 -18.64
C LYS A 9 -30.76 -13.67 -18.20
N ALA A 10 -29.97 -14.14 -19.17
CA ALA A 10 -28.69 -14.79 -18.93
C ALA A 10 -27.69 -13.89 -18.20
N ASP A 11 -26.62 -14.49 -17.65
CA ASP A 11 -25.56 -13.73 -16.98
C ASP A 11 -24.89 -12.75 -17.95
N PRO A 12 -24.91 -11.44 -17.69
CA PRO A 12 -24.30 -10.45 -18.57
C PRO A 12 -22.78 -10.33 -18.38
N LEU A 13 -22.18 -11.01 -17.40
CA LEU A 13 -20.76 -10.88 -17.10
C LEU A 13 -19.90 -11.74 -18.05
N PRO A 14 -18.81 -11.19 -18.61
CA PRO A 14 -17.84 -11.99 -19.36
C PRO A 14 -17.14 -12.98 -18.44
N ALA A 15 -16.77 -14.15 -18.97
CA ALA A 15 -15.94 -15.10 -18.24
C ALA A 15 -14.57 -14.48 -17.92
N LEU A 16 -14.04 -14.78 -16.73
CA LEU A 16 -12.71 -14.33 -16.34
C LEU A 16 -11.64 -15.04 -17.18
N ALA A 17 -10.66 -14.27 -17.66
CA ALA A 17 -9.55 -14.80 -18.45
C ALA A 17 -8.56 -15.63 -17.62
N VAL A 18 -8.45 -15.33 -16.31
CA VAL A 18 -7.59 -16.02 -15.35
C VAL A 18 -8.34 -16.21 -14.04
N GLN A 19 -8.09 -17.34 -13.38
CA GLN A 19 -8.53 -17.59 -12.01
C GLN A 19 -7.41 -17.25 -11.03
N TYR A 20 -7.76 -17.10 -9.74
CA TYR A 20 -6.77 -16.78 -8.72
C TYR A 20 -5.68 -17.87 -8.56
N ALA A 21 -6.02 -19.14 -8.79
CA ALA A 21 -5.04 -20.23 -8.80
C ALA A 21 -3.97 -20.03 -9.89
N ASP A 22 -4.37 -19.55 -11.07
CA ASP A 22 -3.45 -19.25 -12.17
C ASP A 22 -2.51 -18.11 -11.79
N TYR A 23 -3.03 -17.08 -11.12
CA TYR A 23 -2.23 -15.98 -10.58
C TYR A 23 -1.20 -16.49 -9.55
N ALA A 24 -1.58 -17.36 -8.62
CA ALA A 24 -0.68 -17.88 -7.60
C ALA A 24 0.48 -18.70 -8.19
N VAL A 25 0.19 -19.59 -9.16
CA VAL A 25 1.20 -20.36 -9.89
C VAL A 25 2.12 -19.42 -10.70
N TRP A 26 1.53 -18.41 -11.34
CA TRP A 26 2.30 -17.41 -12.06
C TRP A 26 3.21 -16.61 -11.12
N GLN A 27 2.73 -16.15 -9.96
CA GLN A 27 3.52 -15.42 -8.98
C GLN A 27 4.69 -16.27 -8.47
N GLN A 28 4.46 -17.55 -8.19
CA GLN A 28 5.51 -18.48 -7.77
C GLN A 28 6.59 -18.66 -8.85
N SER A 29 6.18 -18.85 -10.11
CA SER A 29 7.14 -18.98 -11.22
C SER A 29 7.88 -17.67 -11.50
N TRP A 30 7.21 -16.53 -11.38
CA TRP A 30 7.80 -15.20 -11.57
C TRP A 30 8.82 -14.85 -10.49
N MET A 31 8.56 -15.21 -9.22
CA MET A 31 9.49 -15.01 -8.10
C MET A 31 10.44 -16.21 -7.93
N SER A 32 11.10 -16.64 -9.00
CA SER A 32 12.07 -17.75 -8.97
C SER A 32 13.41 -17.39 -9.60
N GLY A 33 14.42 -18.23 -9.36
CA GLY A 33 15.75 -18.12 -9.96
C GLY A 33 16.44 -16.77 -9.69
N GLU A 34 17.08 -16.23 -10.74
CA GLU A 34 17.88 -15.00 -10.66
C GLU A 34 17.06 -13.77 -10.24
N ARG A 35 15.79 -13.68 -10.65
CA ARG A 35 14.94 -12.53 -10.29
C ARG A 35 14.71 -12.46 -8.78
N LEU A 36 14.43 -13.61 -8.15
CA LEU A 36 14.28 -13.68 -6.70
C LEU A 36 15.58 -13.28 -6.01
N GLN A 37 16.71 -13.78 -6.50
CA GLN A 37 18.04 -13.44 -5.94
C GLN A 37 18.33 -11.94 -6.05
N HIS A 38 18.04 -11.33 -7.19
CA HIS A 38 18.22 -9.89 -7.40
C HIS A 38 17.32 -9.05 -6.47
N GLN A 39 16.04 -9.39 -6.38
CA GLN A 39 15.10 -8.69 -5.47
C GLN A 39 15.52 -8.85 -4.01
N ALA A 40 15.92 -10.04 -3.59
CA ALA A 40 16.41 -10.30 -2.23
C ALA A 40 17.70 -9.51 -1.94
N ALA A 41 18.65 -9.49 -2.87
CA ALA A 41 19.89 -8.71 -2.72
C ALA A 41 19.60 -7.22 -2.59
N TYR A 42 18.74 -6.68 -3.46
CA TYR A 42 18.30 -5.28 -3.40
C TYR A 42 17.69 -4.92 -2.04
N TRP A 43 16.74 -5.72 -1.53
CA TRP A 43 16.09 -5.40 -0.25
C TRP A 43 17.01 -5.58 0.95
N ARG A 44 17.91 -6.57 0.94
CA ARG A 44 18.93 -6.71 1.99
C ARG A 44 19.83 -5.48 2.05
N GLN A 45 20.27 -4.99 0.90
CA GLN A 45 21.11 -3.79 0.82
C GLN A 45 20.33 -2.52 1.19
N THR A 46 19.10 -2.38 0.69
CA THR A 46 18.27 -1.17 0.90
C THR A 46 17.82 -1.02 2.35
N LEU A 47 17.59 -2.14 3.05
CA LEU A 47 17.15 -2.16 4.44
C LEU A 47 18.30 -2.46 5.41
N ASP A 48 19.54 -2.49 4.93
CA ASP A 48 20.69 -2.67 5.81
C ASP A 48 20.79 -1.50 6.79
N GLY A 49 20.91 -1.79 8.08
CA GLY A 49 20.93 -0.77 9.14
C GLY A 49 19.61 -0.04 9.38
N ALA A 50 18.52 -0.38 8.68
CA ALA A 50 17.25 0.31 8.85
C ALA A 50 16.71 0.19 10.30
N PRO A 51 16.12 1.27 10.86
CA PRO A 51 15.62 1.25 12.23
C PRO A 51 14.51 0.21 12.39
N THR A 52 14.66 -0.65 13.40
CA THR A 52 13.69 -1.72 13.70
C THR A 52 12.44 -1.23 14.41
N LEU A 53 12.51 -0.05 15.04
CA LEU A 53 11.43 0.53 15.83
C LEU A 53 11.41 2.05 15.71
N LEU A 54 10.22 2.59 15.49
CA LEU A 54 9.93 4.01 15.63
C LEU A 54 9.41 4.30 17.04
N THR A 55 10.08 5.17 17.78
CA THR A 55 9.76 5.52 19.17
C THR A 55 8.80 6.70 19.21
N LEU A 56 7.50 6.45 19.16
CA LEU A 56 6.48 7.50 19.25
C LEU A 56 6.13 7.83 20.72
N PRO A 57 5.70 9.07 21.01
CA PRO A 57 5.23 9.47 22.34
C PRO A 57 3.86 8.83 22.63
N THR A 58 3.87 7.56 23.01
CA THR A 58 2.67 6.76 23.29
C THR A 58 2.19 6.98 24.73
N ASP A 59 0.87 6.98 24.94
CA ASP A 59 0.27 7.18 26.27
C ASP A 59 0.51 6.00 27.22
N ARG A 60 0.81 4.81 26.67
CA ARG A 60 1.04 3.57 27.40
C ARG A 60 2.17 2.77 26.76
N PRO A 61 2.98 2.04 27.55
CA PRO A 61 4.02 1.18 27.00
C PRO A 61 3.42 0.05 26.15
N ARG A 62 4.19 -0.43 25.18
CA ARG A 62 3.79 -1.58 24.34
C ARG A 62 3.66 -2.84 25.20
N PRO A 63 2.50 -3.52 25.21
CA PRO A 63 2.34 -4.79 25.93
C PRO A 63 3.11 -5.92 25.25
N ALA A 64 3.46 -6.97 26.00
CA ALA A 64 4.12 -8.16 25.46
C ALA A 64 3.24 -8.93 24.47
N GLN A 65 1.92 -8.88 24.65
CA GLN A 65 0.93 -9.46 23.75
C GLN A 65 0.01 -8.36 23.23
N GLN A 66 -0.11 -8.26 21.91
CA GLN A 66 -1.00 -7.31 21.24
C GLN A 66 -2.43 -7.85 21.21
N ASP A 67 -3.41 -7.01 21.55
CA ASP A 67 -4.84 -7.34 21.57
C ASP A 67 -5.58 -6.99 20.26
N PHE A 68 -4.90 -6.31 19.33
CA PHE A 68 -5.40 -5.85 18.04
C PHE A 68 -6.58 -4.86 18.09
N ALA A 69 -6.90 -4.32 19.27
CA ALA A 69 -7.92 -3.30 19.39
C ALA A 69 -7.42 -1.97 18.78
N GLY A 70 -8.27 -1.33 17.97
CA GLY A 70 -7.93 -0.08 17.29
C GLY A 70 -9.14 0.82 17.09
N ALA A 71 -8.87 2.11 16.89
CA ALA A 71 -9.86 3.12 16.54
C ALA A 71 -9.42 3.86 15.27
N SER A 72 -10.37 4.53 14.60
CA SER A 72 -10.09 5.36 13.44
C SER A 72 -10.46 6.80 13.71
N LEU A 73 -9.55 7.71 13.40
CA LEU A 73 -9.78 9.15 13.44
C LEU A 73 -9.73 9.71 12.02
N ALA A 74 -10.82 10.33 11.57
CA ALA A 74 -10.87 10.97 10.27
C ALA A 74 -10.12 12.32 10.31
N VAL A 75 -9.16 12.49 9.40
CA VAL A 75 -8.48 13.77 9.17
C VAL A 75 -8.97 14.30 7.82
N ARG A 76 -9.46 15.55 7.81
CA ARG A 76 -9.94 16.22 6.59
C ARG A 76 -9.05 17.41 6.30
N LEU A 77 -8.50 17.46 5.09
CA LEU A 77 -7.82 18.65 4.56
C LEU A 77 -8.85 19.44 3.75
N ASP A 78 -8.96 20.73 4.01
CA ASP A 78 -9.89 21.59 3.27
C ASP A 78 -9.44 21.78 1.80
N GLY A 79 -10.32 22.40 1.01
CA GLY A 79 -10.08 22.61 -0.41
C GLY A 79 -8.87 23.50 -0.70
N GLN A 80 -8.62 24.50 0.15
CA GLN A 80 -7.50 25.42 -0.02
C GLN A 80 -6.16 24.73 0.21
N LEU A 81 -6.03 23.98 1.31
CA LEU A 81 -4.85 23.20 1.63
C LEU A 81 -4.62 22.11 0.58
N THR A 82 -5.68 21.41 0.16
CA THR A 82 -5.58 20.37 -0.87
C THR A 82 -5.09 20.94 -2.21
N ALA A 83 -5.59 22.12 -2.61
CA ALA A 83 -5.14 22.80 -3.82
C ALA A 83 -3.67 23.23 -3.71
N GLY A 84 -3.26 23.77 -2.56
CA GLY A 84 -1.87 24.14 -2.29
C GLY A 84 -0.90 22.95 -2.37
N LEU A 85 -1.28 21.81 -1.81
CA LEU A 85 -0.49 20.57 -1.87
C LEU A 85 -0.36 20.04 -3.30
N ARG A 86 -1.42 20.09 -4.10
CA ARG A 86 -1.38 19.71 -5.52
C ARG A 86 -0.46 20.62 -6.34
N ALA A 87 -0.55 21.93 -6.11
CA ALA A 87 0.33 22.89 -6.77
C ALA A 87 1.80 22.67 -6.36
N LEU A 88 2.07 22.37 -5.08
CA LEU A 88 3.42 22.00 -4.62
C LEU A 88 3.93 20.74 -5.32
N ALA A 89 3.13 19.69 -5.35
CA ALA A 89 3.48 18.43 -6.01
C ALA A 89 3.84 18.66 -7.49
N GLN A 90 3.03 19.44 -8.21
CA GLN A 90 3.27 19.80 -9.60
C GLN A 90 4.58 20.60 -9.79
N ARG A 91 4.84 21.61 -8.95
CA ARG A 91 6.08 22.40 -9.02
C ARG A 91 7.33 21.55 -8.78
N GLN A 92 7.22 20.51 -7.96
CA GLN A 92 8.33 19.61 -7.63
C GLN A 92 8.40 18.38 -8.55
N GLY A 93 7.49 18.25 -9.52
CA GLY A 93 7.45 17.10 -10.43
C GLY A 93 7.13 15.77 -9.74
N VAL A 94 6.47 15.80 -8.58
CA VAL A 94 6.11 14.61 -7.80
C VAL A 94 4.59 14.42 -7.73
N THR A 95 4.16 13.23 -7.32
CA THR A 95 2.74 12.96 -7.09
C THR A 95 2.27 13.54 -5.76
N LEU A 96 0.97 13.82 -5.63
CA LEU A 96 0.37 14.21 -4.35
C LEU A 96 0.61 13.15 -3.27
N TYR A 97 0.63 11.88 -3.66
CA TYR A 97 0.95 10.77 -2.76
C TYR A 97 2.36 10.91 -2.16
N MET A 98 3.39 11.19 -2.98
CA MET A 98 4.75 11.43 -2.49
C MET A 98 4.79 12.63 -1.56
N THR A 99 4.12 13.73 -1.89
CA THR A 99 4.05 14.92 -1.03
C THR A 99 3.45 14.60 0.35
N LEU A 100 2.33 13.88 0.39
CA LEU A 100 1.70 13.48 1.65
C LEU A 100 2.55 12.48 2.44
N MET A 101 3.18 11.52 1.76
CA MET A 101 4.07 10.55 2.39
C MET A 101 5.30 11.23 3.00
N THR A 102 5.89 12.21 2.31
CA THR A 102 7.00 13.02 2.85
C THR A 102 6.55 13.84 4.06
N ALA A 103 5.37 14.48 4.01
CA ALA A 103 4.83 15.21 5.15
C ALA A 103 4.59 14.30 6.36
N TRP A 104 4.10 13.08 6.11
CA TRP A 104 3.91 12.06 7.14
C TRP A 104 5.25 11.60 7.74
N GLY A 105 6.25 11.29 6.91
CA GLY A 105 7.59 10.93 7.38
C GLY A 105 8.25 12.04 8.20
N ALA A 106 8.13 13.30 7.78
CA ALA A 106 8.65 14.46 8.51
C ALA A 106 7.94 14.63 9.87
N LEU A 107 6.62 14.40 9.94
CA LEU A 107 5.88 14.43 11.19
C LEU A 107 6.35 13.32 12.13
N LEU A 108 6.48 12.09 11.64
CA LEU A 108 6.95 10.95 12.42
C LEU A 108 8.36 11.18 12.97
N ALA A 109 9.30 11.63 12.12
CA ALA A 109 10.66 11.98 12.53
C ALA A 109 10.68 13.04 13.63
N ARG A 110 9.83 14.07 13.52
CA ARG A 110 9.71 15.13 14.53
C ARG A 110 9.14 14.62 15.85
N LEU A 111 8.15 13.73 15.81
CA LEU A 111 7.53 13.17 17.00
C LEU A 111 8.44 12.17 17.72
N SER A 112 9.20 11.38 16.97
CA SER A 112 10.10 10.36 17.54
C SER A 112 11.49 10.88 17.90
N GLY A 113 11.89 12.02 17.33
CA GLY A 113 13.28 12.51 17.41
C GLY A 113 14.26 11.66 16.59
N GLN A 114 13.77 10.74 15.75
CA GLN A 114 14.61 9.89 14.90
C GLN A 114 14.76 10.52 13.51
N ALA A 115 15.99 10.54 12.99
CA ALA A 115 16.31 11.08 11.67
C ALA A 115 15.84 10.16 10.51
N GLU A 116 15.75 8.85 10.78
CA GLU A 116 15.35 7.84 9.80
C GLU A 116 14.01 7.21 10.17
N VAL A 117 13.13 7.07 9.17
CA VAL A 117 11.79 6.50 9.31
C VAL A 117 11.53 5.54 8.15
N VAL A 118 11.13 4.31 8.47
CA VAL A 118 10.70 3.31 7.48
C VAL A 118 9.17 3.24 7.50
N ILE A 119 8.54 3.47 6.34
CA ILE A 119 7.08 3.46 6.20
C ILE A 119 6.70 2.44 5.14
N GLY A 120 5.90 1.45 5.54
CA GLY A 120 5.31 0.50 4.60
C GLY A 120 4.13 1.13 3.87
N SER A 121 4.08 0.98 2.55
CA SER A 121 2.91 1.31 1.74
C SER A 121 2.43 0.07 0.99
N PRO A 122 1.15 -0.30 1.10
CA PRO A 122 0.60 -1.34 0.24
C PRO A 122 0.61 -0.85 -1.22
N ILE A 123 0.84 -1.78 -2.14
CA ILE A 123 0.61 -1.59 -3.57
C ILE A 123 -0.51 -2.54 -4.00
N ALA A 124 -1.32 -2.15 -4.98
CA ALA A 124 -2.47 -2.95 -5.41
C ALA A 124 -2.08 -4.32 -5.99
N GLY A 125 -0.83 -4.51 -6.42
CA GLY A 125 -0.34 -5.78 -6.98
C GLY A 125 -0.93 -6.17 -8.35
N ARG A 126 -1.86 -5.38 -8.88
CA ARG A 126 -2.61 -5.63 -10.13
C ARG A 126 -1.99 -4.90 -11.32
N GLY A 127 -0.76 -5.27 -11.68
CA GLY A 127 -0.04 -4.65 -12.80
C GLY A 127 -0.51 -5.05 -14.20
N ARG A 128 -1.57 -5.88 -14.31
CA ARG A 128 -2.09 -6.42 -15.58
C ARG A 128 -3.60 -6.25 -15.65
N ALA A 129 -4.11 -5.88 -16.82
CA ALA A 129 -5.53 -5.66 -17.07
C ALA A 129 -6.39 -6.92 -16.78
N GLU A 130 -5.84 -8.11 -17.02
CA GLU A 130 -6.50 -9.41 -16.78
C GLU A 130 -6.89 -9.63 -15.30
N LEU A 131 -6.23 -8.91 -14.38
CA LEU A 131 -6.46 -9.02 -12.93
C LEU A 131 -7.45 -7.98 -12.40
N GLU A 132 -7.94 -7.06 -13.23
CA GLU A 132 -8.84 -5.99 -12.80
C GLU A 132 -10.19 -6.54 -12.31
N GLY A 133 -10.73 -7.52 -13.03
CA GLY A 133 -12.00 -8.18 -12.69
C GLY A 133 -11.88 -9.31 -11.66
N LEU A 134 -10.66 -9.66 -11.23
CA LEU A 134 -10.44 -10.80 -10.34
C LEU A 134 -10.67 -10.42 -8.87
N ILE A 135 -11.41 -11.28 -8.17
CA ILE A 135 -11.55 -11.24 -6.71
C ILE A 135 -10.49 -12.16 -6.12
N GLY A 136 -9.60 -11.59 -5.30
CA GLY A 136 -8.42 -12.24 -4.74
C GLY A 136 -7.47 -11.22 -4.12
N LEU A 137 -6.51 -11.70 -3.33
CA LEU A 137 -5.48 -10.90 -2.66
C LEU A 137 -4.15 -10.92 -3.43
#